data_AF-A0A022J2V2-F1
#
_entry.id   AF-A0A022J2V2-F1
#
_cell.length_a   1.000
_cell.length_b   1.000
_cell.length_c   1.000
_cell.angle_alpha   90.00
_cell.angle_beta   90.00
_cell.angle_gamma   90.00
#
_symmetry.space_group_name_H-M   'P 1'
#
loop_
_entity.id
_entity.type
_entity.pdbx_description
1 polymer ?
#
loop_
_entity_poly.entity_id
_entity_poly.type
_entity_poly.pdbx_seq_one_letter_code
_entity_poly.pdbx_strand_id
1 'polypeptide(L)'
;MRQTILAVLSLSTLAALLTGCGGDMVLLNSKGPVGQGQSDLMMTAIYLMLLVVIPSIIMALWFGWKYRASNKDADYKPTWAHSTAIEVVVWGIPVIIIGILAWLTWWGSHKYDPYRPLESDKAPLTIQVIAEQFKWIFIYPEQNIATVNEVRFPEKTPLSFKITSNFTMNSFFIPQLGGQIYAMAGMQTHLHLLANETGVYRGFSSNYSGYGFSQMRFKAHSVTEQQFNEWVAAVKAGNGSTINPEAVQKTTLDQAELATLRDGNRSKHQIEHLVNRAKAAGDEKAVAEAEAMKPFPTKPHPVTYYSTVEPKLFETIINHYMSNYHGVDHSAEHATADTHAAAEHAAQGE
;
A
#
# COMPACT_ATOMS: atom_id res chain seq x y z
N MET A 1 -22.28 -45.41 16.90
CA MET A 1 -21.38 -44.72 17.85
C MET A 1 -20.10 -44.19 17.19
N ARG A 2 -19.31 -44.99 16.47
CA ARG A 2 -18.07 -44.51 15.82
C ARG A 2 -18.30 -43.49 14.68
N GLN A 3 -19.35 -43.68 13.87
CA GLN A 3 -19.72 -42.73 12.80
C GLN A 3 -20.31 -41.42 13.34
N THR A 4 -21.08 -41.47 14.43
CA THR A 4 -21.63 -40.27 15.09
C THR A 4 -20.53 -39.45 15.77
N ILE A 5 -19.53 -40.10 16.36
CA ILE A 5 -18.35 -39.42 16.95
C ILE A 5 -17.51 -38.75 15.86
N LEU A 6 -17.27 -39.42 14.73
CA LEU A 6 -16.53 -38.83 13.60
C LEU A 6 -17.27 -37.64 12.97
N ALA A 7 -18.60 -37.71 12.84
CA ALA A 7 -19.40 -36.61 12.32
C ALA A 7 -19.43 -35.40 13.27
N VAL A 8 -19.50 -35.64 14.59
CA VAL A 8 -19.44 -34.56 15.59
C VAL A 8 -18.05 -33.93 15.61
N LEU A 9 -16.98 -34.72 15.50
CA LEU A 9 -15.61 -34.20 15.40
C LEU A 9 -15.38 -33.39 14.12
N SER A 10 -15.91 -33.83 12.97
CA SER A 10 -15.80 -33.10 11.69
C SER A 10 -16.59 -31.80 11.71
N LEU A 11 -17.78 -31.79 12.34
CA LEU A 11 -18.58 -30.58 12.47
C LEU A 11 -17.94 -29.58 13.45
N SER A 12 -17.29 -30.09 14.51
CA SER A 12 -16.58 -29.27 15.50
C SER A 12 -15.28 -28.69 14.94
N THR A 13 -14.54 -29.45 14.11
CA THR A 13 -13.36 -28.94 13.40
C THR A 13 -13.74 -27.94 12.31
N LEU A 14 -14.85 -28.15 11.60
CA LEU A 14 -15.39 -27.16 10.67
C LEU A 14 -15.82 -25.88 11.42
N ALA A 15 -16.53 -26.00 12.54
CA ALA A 15 -16.89 -24.85 13.37
C ALA A 15 -15.65 -24.11 13.90
N ALA A 16 -14.60 -24.82 14.31
CA ALA A 16 -13.33 -24.24 14.72
C ALA A 16 -12.63 -23.50 13.57
N LEU A 17 -12.64 -24.05 12.34
CA LEU A 17 -12.13 -23.39 11.14
C LEU A 17 -12.93 -22.12 10.76
N LEU A 18 -14.21 -22.03 11.14
CA LEU A 18 -15.04 -20.84 10.94
C LEU A 18 -14.84 -19.74 12.01
N THR A 19 -14.09 -19.99 13.09
CA THR A 19 -13.82 -18.97 14.13
C THR A 19 -12.88 -17.83 13.72
N GLY A 20 -12.48 -17.76 12.44
CA GLY A 20 -11.64 -16.68 11.89
C GLY A 20 -12.23 -15.27 11.96
N CYS A 21 -13.50 -15.11 12.36
CA CYS A 21 -14.16 -13.81 12.57
C CYS A 21 -13.74 -13.06 13.85
N GLY A 22 -12.77 -13.58 14.63
CA GLY A 22 -12.31 -12.94 15.87
C GLY A 22 -11.30 -11.79 15.68
N GLY A 23 -10.85 -11.52 14.45
CA GLY A 23 -9.99 -10.38 14.15
C GLY A 23 -10.80 -9.11 13.91
N ASP A 24 -10.29 -7.96 14.34
CA ASP A 24 -10.80 -6.64 13.91
C ASP A 24 -10.70 -6.58 12.38
N MET A 25 -11.83 -6.83 11.68
CA MET A 25 -11.90 -6.83 10.23
C MET A 25 -11.86 -5.38 9.75
N VAL A 26 -10.65 -4.80 9.78
CA VAL A 26 -10.37 -3.38 9.56
C VAL A 26 -10.96 -2.85 8.26
N LEU A 27 -11.01 -3.68 7.21
CA LEU A 27 -11.59 -3.32 5.91
C LEU A 27 -13.12 -3.34 5.90
N LEU A 28 -13.75 -4.16 6.75
CA LEU A 28 -15.21 -4.29 6.83
C LEU A 28 -15.83 -3.32 7.83
N ASN A 29 -15.04 -2.84 8.79
CA ASN A 29 -15.41 -1.80 9.74
C ASN A 29 -14.75 -0.47 9.35
N SER A 30 -15.00 -0.02 8.12
CA SER A 30 -14.44 1.23 7.64
C SER A 30 -15.12 2.43 8.28
N LYS A 31 -14.34 3.46 8.58
CA LYS A 31 -14.74 4.71 9.21
C LYS A 31 -14.70 5.91 8.25
N GLY A 32 -14.55 5.65 6.95
CA GLY A 32 -14.58 6.65 5.89
C GLY A 32 -15.55 6.27 4.77
N PRO A 33 -16.10 7.24 4.02
CA PRO A 33 -17.06 6.97 2.95
C PRO A 33 -16.47 6.16 1.80
N VAL A 34 -15.19 6.38 1.48
CA VAL A 34 -14.49 5.63 0.42
C VAL A 34 -14.29 4.17 0.83
N GLY A 35 -13.74 3.93 2.04
CA GLY A 35 -13.53 2.57 2.52
C GLY A 35 -14.84 1.79 2.75
N GLN A 36 -15.90 2.45 3.23
CA GLN A 36 -17.22 1.83 3.35
C GLN A 36 -17.75 1.39 1.98
N GLY A 37 -17.70 2.28 0.98
CA GLY A 37 -18.13 1.97 -0.38
C GLY A 37 -17.33 0.84 -1.04
N GLN A 38 -16.02 0.77 -0.77
CA GLN A 38 -15.16 -0.33 -1.21
C GLN A 38 -15.52 -1.65 -0.53
N SER A 39 -15.80 -1.62 0.78
CA SER A 39 -16.26 -2.79 1.54
C SER A 39 -17.59 -3.33 1.01
N ASP A 40 -18.55 -2.44 0.73
CA ASP A 40 -19.87 -2.82 0.21
C ASP A 40 -19.78 -3.47 -1.18
N LEU A 41 -18.92 -2.93 -2.06
CA LEU A 41 -18.62 -3.54 -3.37
C LEU A 41 -18.00 -4.92 -3.22
N MET A 42 -17.01 -5.06 -2.34
CA MET A 42 -16.36 -6.34 -2.05
C MET A 42 -17.37 -7.37 -1.52
N MET A 43 -18.22 -6.99 -0.58
CA MET A 43 -19.24 -7.88 -0.01
C MET A 43 -20.28 -8.29 -1.04
N THR A 44 -20.74 -7.35 -1.87
CA THR A 44 -21.65 -7.64 -2.99
C THR A 44 -21.02 -8.66 -3.95
N ALA A 45 -19.74 -8.49 -4.31
CA ALA A 45 -19.04 -9.42 -5.17
C ALA A 45 -18.89 -10.82 -4.54
N ILE A 46 -18.58 -10.90 -3.24
CA ILE A 46 -18.50 -12.16 -2.50
C ILE A 46 -19.85 -12.88 -2.52
N TYR A 47 -20.96 -12.20 -2.21
CA TYR A 47 -22.28 -12.81 -2.22
C TYR A 47 -22.70 -13.32 -3.61
N LEU A 48 -22.38 -12.56 -4.67
CA LEU A 48 -22.65 -12.98 -6.05
C LEU A 48 -21.83 -14.23 -6.43
N MET A 49 -20.55 -14.31 -6.04
CA MET A 49 -19.72 -15.49 -6.29
C MET A 49 -20.19 -16.71 -5.50
N LEU A 50 -20.58 -16.53 -4.23
CA LEU A 50 -21.07 -17.60 -3.38
C LEU A 50 -22.35 -18.26 -3.92
N LEU A 51 -23.19 -17.50 -4.64
CA LEU A 51 -24.39 -18.04 -5.29
C LEU A 51 -24.08 -19.18 -6.27
N VAL A 52 -22.91 -19.17 -6.92
CA VAL A 52 -22.48 -20.23 -7.86
C VAL A 52 -21.63 -21.28 -7.16
N VAL A 53 -20.73 -20.83 -6.28
CA VAL A 53 -19.77 -21.71 -5.60
C VAL A 53 -20.49 -22.69 -4.66
N ILE A 54 -21.47 -22.23 -3.87
CA ILE A 54 -22.19 -23.07 -2.91
C ILE A 54 -22.93 -24.22 -3.63
N PRO A 55 -23.78 -23.99 -4.65
CA PRO A 55 -24.38 -25.07 -5.42
C PRO A 55 -23.37 -25.99 -6.07
N SER A 56 -22.25 -25.48 -6.59
CA SER A 56 -21.22 -26.35 -7.21
C SER A 56 -20.60 -27.31 -6.20
N ILE A 57 -20.31 -26.86 -4.98
CA ILE A 57 -19.74 -27.71 -3.92
C ILE A 57 -20.78 -28.73 -3.46
N ILE A 58 -22.03 -28.29 -3.25
CA ILE A 58 -23.12 -29.18 -2.85
C ILE A 58 -23.34 -30.26 -3.92
N MET A 59 -23.40 -29.88 -5.20
CA MET A 59 -23.55 -30.83 -6.31
C MET A 59 -22.36 -31.79 -6.40
N ALA A 60 -21.13 -31.33 -6.24
CA ALA A 60 -19.94 -32.19 -6.28
C ALA A 60 -19.98 -33.25 -5.16
N LEU A 61 -20.27 -32.83 -3.92
CA LEU A 61 -20.40 -33.76 -2.78
C LEU A 61 -21.59 -34.71 -2.96
N TRP A 62 -22.72 -34.20 -3.44
CA TRP A 62 -23.92 -34.99 -3.68
C TRP A 62 -23.70 -36.02 -4.79
N PHE A 63 -23.09 -35.64 -5.91
CA PHE A 63 -22.74 -36.56 -7.00
C PHE A 63 -21.73 -37.61 -6.54
N GLY A 64 -20.69 -37.20 -5.80
CA GLY A 64 -19.72 -38.12 -5.23
C GLY A 64 -20.34 -39.15 -4.27
N TRP A 65 -21.37 -38.75 -3.50
CA TRP A 65 -22.08 -39.66 -2.60
C TRP A 65 -23.12 -40.53 -3.32
N LYS A 66 -23.94 -39.95 -4.20
CA LYS A 66 -25.05 -40.62 -4.88
C LYS A 66 -24.58 -41.60 -5.95
N TYR A 67 -23.59 -41.23 -6.75
CA TYR A 67 -23.08 -42.04 -7.88
C TYR A 67 -21.80 -42.82 -7.54
N ARG A 68 -21.53 -43.08 -6.26
CA ARG A 68 -20.41 -43.94 -5.86
C ARG A 68 -20.61 -45.37 -6.38
N ALA A 69 -19.49 -46.05 -6.68
CA ALA A 69 -19.49 -47.42 -7.24
C ALA A 69 -20.22 -48.46 -6.37
N SER A 70 -20.36 -48.23 -5.06
CA SER A 70 -21.07 -49.14 -4.17
C SER A 70 -22.60 -49.00 -4.19
N ASN A 71 -23.14 -47.95 -4.82
CA ASN A 71 -24.58 -47.70 -4.89
C ASN A 71 -25.17 -48.40 -6.13
N LYS A 72 -26.12 -49.32 -5.91
CA LYS A 72 -26.75 -50.11 -6.99
C LYS A 72 -28.08 -49.54 -7.49
N ASP A 73 -28.62 -48.55 -6.79
CA ASP A 73 -29.96 -47.99 -7.09
C ASP A 73 -29.88 -46.71 -7.95
N ALA A 74 -28.69 -46.25 -8.31
CA ALA A 74 -28.49 -45.04 -9.12
C ALA A 74 -28.61 -45.34 -10.62
N ASP A 75 -29.30 -44.47 -11.35
CA ASP A 75 -29.41 -44.53 -12.82
C ASP A 75 -28.02 -44.36 -13.47
N TYR A 76 -27.50 -45.41 -14.10
CA TYR A 76 -26.18 -45.43 -14.73
C TYR A 76 -26.30 -45.27 -16.24
N LYS A 77 -25.83 -44.12 -16.75
CA LYS A 77 -25.88 -43.76 -18.18
C LYS A 77 -24.47 -43.50 -18.74
N PRO A 78 -23.74 -44.54 -19.19
CA PRO A 78 -22.34 -44.43 -19.61
C PRO A 78 -22.12 -43.69 -20.94
N THR A 79 -23.14 -43.60 -21.79
CA THR A 79 -23.05 -43.01 -23.14
C THR A 79 -23.62 -41.59 -23.21
N TRP A 80 -24.14 -41.06 -22.09
CA TRP A 80 -24.67 -39.71 -22.05
C TRP A 80 -23.52 -38.71 -21.93
N ALA A 81 -23.26 -37.99 -23.04
CA ALA A 81 -22.13 -37.07 -23.14
C ALA A 81 -22.53 -35.62 -23.40
N HIS A 82 -23.80 -35.36 -23.77
CA HIS A 82 -24.24 -34.02 -24.17
C HIS A 82 -25.65 -33.69 -23.70
N SER A 83 -25.85 -32.44 -23.29
CA SER A 83 -27.15 -31.84 -23.06
C SER A 83 -27.08 -30.33 -23.24
N THR A 84 -27.69 -29.84 -24.31
CA THR A 84 -27.78 -28.41 -24.62
C THR A 84 -28.43 -27.61 -23.48
N ALA A 85 -29.42 -28.18 -22.78
CA ALA A 85 -30.07 -27.50 -21.67
C ALA A 85 -29.12 -27.23 -20.49
N ILE A 86 -28.24 -28.19 -20.17
CA ILE A 86 -27.24 -28.03 -19.11
C ILE A 86 -26.14 -27.08 -19.57
N GLU A 87 -25.70 -27.20 -20.81
CA GLU A 87 -24.69 -26.31 -21.40
C GLU A 87 -25.13 -24.83 -21.33
N VAL A 88 -26.37 -24.52 -21.75
CA VAL A 88 -26.91 -23.14 -21.69
C VAL A 88 -26.94 -22.61 -20.26
N VAL A 89 -27.30 -23.43 -19.27
CA VAL A 89 -27.33 -23.00 -17.86
C VAL A 89 -25.92 -22.78 -17.30
N VAL A 90 -25.00 -23.71 -17.56
CA VAL A 90 -23.62 -23.67 -17.07
C VAL A 90 -22.83 -22.52 -17.70
N TRP A 91 -23.12 -22.14 -18.94
CA TRP A 91 -22.53 -20.95 -19.58
C TRP A 91 -23.27 -19.66 -19.23
N GLY A 92 -24.61 -19.68 -19.28
CA GLY A 92 -25.44 -18.49 -19.12
C GLY A 92 -25.31 -17.86 -17.74
N ILE A 93 -25.35 -18.67 -16.67
CA ILE A 93 -25.29 -18.14 -15.29
C ILE A 93 -23.95 -17.40 -15.03
N PRO A 94 -22.76 -17.97 -15.29
CA PRO A 94 -21.50 -17.25 -15.12
C PRO A 94 -21.40 -15.99 -15.98
N VAL A 95 -21.85 -16.03 -17.23
CA VAL A 95 -21.82 -14.85 -18.12
C VAL A 95 -22.65 -13.70 -17.56
N ILE A 96 -23.86 -13.99 -17.06
CA ILE A 96 -24.73 -12.96 -16.44
C ILE A 96 -24.05 -12.37 -15.19
N ILE A 97 -23.50 -13.21 -14.32
CA ILE A 97 -22.83 -12.76 -13.09
C ILE A 97 -21.61 -11.89 -13.42
N ILE A 98 -20.77 -12.30 -14.37
CA ILE A 98 -19.63 -11.50 -14.81
C ILE A 98 -20.10 -10.18 -15.43
N GLY A 99 -21.20 -10.16 -16.19
CA GLY A 99 -21.78 -8.92 -16.70
C GLY A 99 -22.18 -7.93 -15.59
N ILE A 100 -22.82 -8.42 -14.53
CA ILE A 100 -23.18 -7.61 -13.36
C ILE A 100 -21.92 -7.11 -12.65
N LEU A 101 -20.93 -7.98 -12.41
CA LEU A 101 -19.69 -7.61 -11.75
C LEU A 101 -18.86 -6.62 -12.58
N ALA A 102 -18.82 -6.76 -13.90
CA ALA A 102 -18.15 -5.83 -14.80
C ALA A 102 -18.78 -4.43 -14.70
N TRP A 103 -20.10 -4.34 -14.70
CA TRP A 103 -20.81 -3.07 -14.50
C TRP A 103 -20.52 -2.44 -13.12
N LEU A 104 -20.63 -3.24 -12.05
CA LEU A 104 -20.35 -2.76 -10.68
C LEU A 104 -18.90 -2.30 -10.53
N THR A 105 -17.95 -3.01 -11.15
CA THR A 105 -16.52 -2.67 -11.14
C THR A 105 -16.29 -1.38 -11.89
N TRP A 106 -16.86 -1.22 -13.10
CA TRP A 106 -16.76 0.01 -13.88
C TRP A 106 -17.27 1.23 -13.09
N TRP A 107 -18.47 1.11 -12.51
CA TRP A 107 -19.07 2.16 -11.69
C TRP A 107 -18.22 2.47 -10.45
N GLY A 108 -17.80 1.43 -9.72
CA GLY A 108 -16.98 1.54 -8.52
C GLY A 108 -15.63 2.22 -8.78
N SER A 109 -14.95 1.85 -9.87
CA SER A 109 -13.66 2.44 -10.26
C SER A 109 -13.76 3.95 -10.52
N HIS A 110 -14.85 4.43 -11.11
CA HIS A 110 -15.05 5.87 -11.36
C HIS A 110 -15.53 6.64 -10.12
N LYS A 111 -16.30 6.00 -9.24
CA LYS A 111 -16.82 6.64 -8.03
C LYS A 111 -15.76 6.76 -6.95
N TYR A 112 -14.92 5.75 -6.78
CA TYR A 112 -13.90 5.64 -5.73
C TYR A 112 -12.48 5.86 -6.26
N ASP A 113 -12.32 6.57 -7.37
CA ASP A 113 -11.03 6.98 -7.90
C ASP A 113 -10.27 7.84 -6.86
N PRO A 114 -9.05 7.45 -6.45
CA PRO A 114 -8.21 8.24 -5.53
C PRO A 114 -8.02 9.71 -5.93
N TYR A 115 -8.00 10.01 -7.22
CA TYR A 115 -7.76 11.36 -7.75
C TYR A 115 -9.00 12.25 -7.71
N ARG A 116 -10.18 11.67 -7.54
CA ARG A 116 -11.44 12.42 -7.50
C ARG A 116 -11.62 13.12 -6.16
N PRO A 117 -11.81 14.46 -6.13
CA PRO A 117 -12.15 15.17 -4.91
C PRO A 117 -13.46 14.68 -4.30
N LEU A 118 -13.52 14.64 -2.98
CA LEU A 118 -14.74 14.30 -2.26
C LEU A 118 -15.66 15.52 -2.18
N GLU A 119 -16.93 15.33 -2.50
CA GLU A 119 -17.97 16.35 -2.34
C GLU A 119 -18.25 16.54 -0.84
N SER A 120 -18.05 17.76 -0.33
CA SER A 120 -18.30 18.13 1.05
C SER A 120 -18.49 19.63 1.17
N ASP A 121 -19.20 20.06 2.20
CA ASP A 121 -19.41 21.48 2.53
C ASP A 121 -18.13 22.15 3.08
N LYS A 122 -17.14 21.37 3.50
CA LYS A 122 -15.86 21.87 4.03
C LYS A 122 -14.77 21.91 2.95
N ALA A 123 -13.92 22.94 3.02
CA ALA A 123 -12.73 23.01 2.20
C ALA A 123 -11.77 21.84 2.49
N PRO A 124 -11.14 21.24 1.47
CA PRO A 124 -10.22 20.12 1.67
C PRO A 124 -8.94 20.57 2.38
N LEU A 125 -8.48 19.78 3.34
CA LEU A 125 -7.17 19.95 3.97
C LEU A 125 -6.11 19.28 3.10
N THR A 126 -5.17 20.07 2.56
CA THR A 126 -4.05 19.54 1.79
C THR A 126 -2.97 19.00 2.72
N ILE A 127 -2.51 17.77 2.48
CA ILE A 127 -1.38 17.20 3.21
C ILE A 127 -0.41 16.62 2.19
N GLN A 128 0.81 17.12 2.19
CA GLN A 128 1.90 16.59 1.38
C GLN A 128 2.57 15.45 2.14
N VAL A 129 2.69 14.29 1.52
CA VAL A 129 3.24 13.06 2.12
C VAL A 129 4.49 12.67 1.36
N ILE A 130 5.59 12.53 2.07
CA ILE A 130 6.86 12.06 1.52
C ILE A 130 7.19 10.73 2.17
N ALA A 131 7.32 9.69 1.35
CA ALA A 131 7.94 8.45 1.77
C ALA A 131 9.46 8.67 1.80
N GLU A 132 10.05 8.67 2.99
CA GLU A 132 11.49 8.68 3.20
C GLU A 132 11.93 7.31 3.72
N GLN A 133 13.23 7.03 3.70
CA GLN A 133 13.76 5.72 4.09
C GLN A 133 13.30 5.33 5.50
N PHE A 134 12.37 4.38 5.50
CA PHE A 134 11.62 3.78 6.62
C PHE A 134 10.79 4.73 7.50
N LYS A 135 10.38 5.90 6.99
CA LYS A 135 9.49 6.82 7.71
C LYS A 135 8.55 7.58 6.78
N TRP A 136 7.44 8.06 7.34
CA TRP A 136 6.47 8.89 6.63
C TRP A 136 6.57 10.33 7.13
N ILE A 137 6.80 11.27 6.23
CA ILE A 137 6.85 12.70 6.53
C ILE A 137 5.57 13.34 5.99
N PHE A 138 4.90 14.12 6.81
CA PHE A 138 3.69 14.85 6.47
C PHE A 138 3.97 16.34 6.58
N ILE A 139 3.73 17.08 5.51
CA ILE A 139 3.86 18.53 5.45
C ILE A 139 2.45 19.10 5.30
N TYR A 140 2.15 20.10 6.12
CA TYR A 140 0.90 20.86 6.10
C TYR A 140 1.22 22.24 5.51
N PRO A 141 1.09 22.43 4.18
CA PRO A 141 1.58 23.64 3.53
C PRO A 141 0.84 24.90 3.99
N GLU A 142 -0.47 24.82 4.24
CA GLU A 142 -1.27 25.96 4.71
C GLU A 142 -0.91 26.35 6.16
N GLN A 143 -0.57 25.36 6.99
CA GLN A 143 -0.16 25.58 8.36
C GLN A 143 1.34 25.84 8.49
N ASN A 144 2.18 25.55 7.49
CA ASN A 144 3.64 25.62 7.54
C ASN A 144 4.25 24.82 8.71
N ILE A 145 3.79 23.58 8.91
CA ILE A 145 4.33 22.63 9.88
C ILE A 145 4.61 21.29 9.21
N ALA A 146 5.50 20.48 9.78
CA ALA A 146 5.71 19.11 9.35
C ALA A 146 5.76 18.13 10.51
N THR A 147 5.44 16.88 10.22
CA THR A 147 5.42 15.80 11.20
C THR A 147 5.99 14.52 10.61
N VAL A 148 6.53 13.64 11.46
CA VAL A 148 7.08 12.34 11.07
C VAL A 148 6.31 11.24 11.80
N ASN A 149 5.87 10.22 11.06
CA ASN A 149 5.13 9.05 11.55
C ASN A 149 3.82 9.34 12.30
N GLU A 150 3.32 10.57 12.24
CA GLU A 150 2.01 10.93 12.77
C GLU A 150 1.35 11.97 11.87
N VAL A 151 0.07 11.79 11.56
CA VAL A 151 -0.76 12.75 10.84
C VAL A 151 -2.01 13.02 11.68
N ARG A 152 -2.44 14.29 11.77
CA ARG A 152 -3.67 14.69 12.47
C ARG A 152 -4.53 15.50 11.52
N PHE A 153 -5.83 15.31 11.61
CA PHE A 153 -6.78 16.05 10.79
C PHE A 153 -8.15 16.13 11.46
N PRO A 154 -8.96 17.15 11.13
CA PRO A 154 -10.31 17.27 11.64
C PRO A 154 -11.23 16.20 11.05
N GLU A 155 -12.13 15.66 11.87
CA GLU A 155 -13.20 14.77 11.41
C GLU A 155 -14.12 15.48 10.40
N LYS A 156 -14.80 14.69 9.56
CA LYS A 156 -15.78 15.15 8.55
C LYS A 156 -15.25 16.21 7.58
N THR A 157 -13.94 16.25 7.40
CA THR A 157 -13.26 17.19 6.50
C THR A 157 -12.56 16.40 5.41
N PRO A 158 -12.75 16.72 4.12
CA PRO A 158 -12.01 16.08 3.05
C PRO A 158 -10.51 16.29 3.19
N LEU A 159 -9.74 15.22 3.02
CA LEU A 159 -8.28 15.25 3.01
C LEU A 159 -7.82 15.09 1.58
N SER A 160 -6.93 15.97 1.12
CA SER A 160 -6.25 15.84 -0.17
C SER A 160 -4.78 15.53 0.07
N PHE A 161 -4.43 14.24 -0.02
CA PHE A 161 -3.05 13.80 0.10
C PHE A 161 -2.34 13.94 -1.24
N LYS A 162 -1.22 14.66 -1.25
CA LYS A 162 -0.26 14.70 -2.35
C LYS A 162 0.94 13.87 -1.96
N ILE A 163 1.20 12.78 -2.65
CA ILE A 163 2.12 11.74 -2.18
C ILE A 163 3.28 11.60 -3.15
N THR A 164 4.50 11.56 -2.62
CA THR A 164 5.73 11.30 -3.38
C THR A 164 6.68 10.42 -2.57
N SER A 165 7.76 9.94 -3.19
CA SER A 165 8.84 9.23 -2.52
C SER A 165 10.18 9.95 -2.72
N ASN A 166 11.01 10.00 -1.68
CA ASN A 166 12.39 10.45 -1.74
C ASN A 166 13.39 9.27 -1.74
N PHE A 167 12.89 8.04 -1.97
CA PHE A 167 13.73 6.86 -2.10
C PHE A 167 13.08 5.81 -3.03
N THR A 168 12.76 4.62 -2.54
CA THR A 168 12.14 3.53 -3.28
C THR A 168 10.62 3.65 -3.29
N MET A 169 9.98 2.90 -4.18
CA MET A 169 8.53 2.86 -4.30
C MET A 169 7.90 2.33 -3.00
N ASN A 170 6.96 3.08 -2.43
CA ASN A 170 6.15 2.67 -1.29
C ASN A 170 4.68 2.68 -1.64
N SER A 171 3.82 2.21 -0.73
CA SER A 171 2.37 2.31 -0.89
C SER A 171 1.76 2.85 0.38
N PHE A 172 1.20 4.06 0.31
CA PHE A 172 0.57 4.73 1.43
C PHE A 172 -0.82 4.13 1.67
N PHE A 173 -1.08 3.66 2.89
CA PHE A 173 -2.34 3.01 3.20
C PHE A 173 -2.84 3.30 4.62
N ILE A 174 -4.11 3.70 4.72
CA ILE A 174 -4.87 3.82 5.96
C ILE A 174 -6.14 2.96 5.81
N PRO A 175 -6.11 1.67 6.18
CA PRO A 175 -7.15 0.71 5.77
C PRO A 175 -8.55 1.04 6.27
N GLN A 176 -8.69 1.69 7.42
CA GLN A 176 -10.02 2.06 7.94
C GLN A 176 -10.66 3.20 7.16
N LEU A 177 -9.92 3.98 6.36
CA LEU A 177 -10.46 5.17 5.68
C LEU A 177 -10.73 4.94 4.19
N GLY A 178 -9.91 4.14 3.52
CA GLY A 178 -10.04 3.87 2.09
C GLY A 178 -8.87 3.11 1.51
N GLY A 179 -8.77 3.10 0.19
CA GLY A 179 -7.75 2.36 -0.57
C GLY A 179 -6.32 2.87 -0.38
N GLN A 180 -5.37 2.06 -0.82
CA GLN A 180 -3.95 2.40 -0.87
C GLN A 180 -3.58 3.09 -2.18
N ILE A 181 -2.49 3.87 -2.19
CA ILE A 181 -1.90 4.40 -3.41
C ILE A 181 -0.38 4.38 -3.35
N TYR A 182 0.26 4.17 -4.50
CA TYR A 182 1.71 4.17 -4.59
C TYR A 182 2.33 5.56 -4.41
N ALA A 183 3.46 5.58 -3.71
CA ALA A 183 4.37 6.70 -3.56
C ALA A 183 5.62 6.41 -4.40
N MET A 184 5.86 7.23 -5.42
CA MET A 184 6.93 7.01 -6.41
C MET A 184 7.85 8.23 -6.46
N ALA A 185 9.14 8.00 -6.62
CA ALA A 185 10.12 9.07 -6.71
C ALA A 185 10.00 9.80 -8.05
N GLY A 186 10.07 11.14 -8.02
CA GLY A 186 9.90 11.99 -9.20
C GLY A 186 8.46 12.15 -9.71
N MET A 187 7.47 11.57 -9.03
CA MET A 187 6.05 11.72 -9.37
C MET A 187 5.24 12.17 -8.16
N GLN A 188 4.10 12.80 -8.44
CA GLN A 188 3.10 13.16 -7.44
C GLN A 188 1.84 12.36 -7.70
N THR A 189 1.40 11.58 -6.71
CA THR A 189 0.10 10.90 -6.73
C THR A 189 -0.88 11.61 -5.81
N HIS A 190 -2.18 11.47 -6.08
CA HIS A 190 -3.23 12.10 -5.30
C HIS A 190 -4.14 11.05 -4.67
N LEU A 191 -4.50 11.27 -3.41
CA LEU A 191 -5.45 10.43 -2.69
C LEU A 191 -6.39 11.30 -1.87
N HIS A 192 -7.69 11.14 -2.09
CA HIS A 192 -8.72 11.79 -1.30
C HIS A 192 -9.35 10.82 -0.31
N LEU A 193 -9.35 11.21 0.97
CA LEU A 193 -9.95 10.43 2.06
C LEU A 193 -10.78 11.35 2.97
N LEU A 194 -11.65 10.75 3.77
CA LEU A 194 -12.42 11.44 4.81
C LEU A 194 -12.67 10.48 5.96
N ALA A 195 -12.60 10.98 7.19
CA ALA A 195 -12.99 10.23 8.39
C ALA A 195 -14.33 10.74 8.92
N ASN A 196 -15.29 9.85 9.16
CA ASN A 196 -16.62 10.20 9.65
C ASN A 196 -16.67 10.42 11.17
N GLU A 197 -15.72 9.83 11.90
CA GLU A 197 -15.68 9.81 13.36
C GLU A 197 -14.29 10.24 13.85
N THR A 198 -14.20 10.75 15.07
CA THR A 198 -12.92 10.92 15.78
C THR A 198 -12.33 9.56 16.16
N GLY A 199 -11.01 9.42 16.10
CA GLY A 199 -10.33 8.18 16.46
C GLY A 199 -8.87 8.14 16.02
N VAL A 200 -8.19 7.04 16.35
CA VAL A 200 -6.81 6.78 15.92
C VAL A 200 -6.81 5.65 14.90
N TYR A 201 -6.40 5.97 13.69
CA TYR A 201 -6.30 5.05 12.57
C TYR A 201 -4.86 4.61 12.36
N ARG A 202 -4.66 3.31 12.11
CA ARG A 202 -3.34 2.77 11.80
C ARG A 202 -3.04 2.98 10.32
N GLY A 203 -1.95 3.67 10.03
CA GLY A 203 -1.38 3.77 8.69
C GLY A 203 -0.08 2.97 8.57
N PHE A 204 0.20 2.43 7.39
CA PHE A 204 1.46 1.73 7.12
C PHE A 204 1.82 1.73 5.63
N SER A 205 3.07 1.35 5.33
CA SER A 205 3.48 1.05 3.95
C SER A 205 3.08 -0.39 3.58
N SER A 206 2.36 -0.57 2.48
CA SER A 206 1.96 -1.89 1.97
C SER A 206 2.83 -2.42 0.83
N ASN A 207 3.88 -1.68 0.45
CA ASN A 207 4.85 -2.14 -0.56
C ASN A 207 6.25 -2.28 0.07
N TYR A 208 6.87 -3.46 -0.12
CA TYR A 208 8.19 -3.74 0.45
C TYR A 208 9.24 -2.76 -0.09
N SER A 209 9.95 -2.10 0.82
CA SER A 209 10.90 -1.03 0.51
C SER A 209 12.30 -1.22 1.13
N GLY A 210 12.56 -2.37 1.77
CA GLY A 210 13.86 -2.73 2.33
C GLY A 210 13.80 -3.21 3.79
N TYR A 211 14.95 -3.23 4.47
CA TYR A 211 15.12 -3.82 5.81
C TYR A 211 14.23 -3.22 6.90
N GLY A 212 14.02 -1.90 6.90
CA GLY A 212 13.16 -1.21 7.87
C GLY A 212 11.69 -1.12 7.44
N PHE A 213 11.26 -1.82 6.38
CA PHE A 213 9.89 -1.79 5.88
C PHE A 213 8.84 -2.07 6.98
N SER A 214 9.12 -3.02 7.87
CA SER A 214 8.21 -3.39 8.98
C SER A 214 7.92 -2.23 9.95
N GLN A 215 8.81 -1.24 9.99
CA GLN A 215 8.73 -0.06 10.85
C GLN A 215 8.01 1.11 10.19
N MET A 216 7.70 1.04 8.89
CA MET A 216 6.97 2.09 8.15
C MET A 216 5.49 2.12 8.53
N ARG A 217 5.24 2.53 9.77
CA ARG A 217 3.93 2.66 10.39
C ARG A 217 3.78 4.09 10.88
N PHE A 218 2.57 4.61 10.75
CA PHE A 218 2.22 5.93 11.26
C PHE A 218 0.83 5.88 11.90
N LYS A 219 0.56 6.84 12.79
CA LYS A 219 -0.76 7.01 13.39
C LYS A 219 -1.47 8.18 12.72
N ALA A 220 -2.70 7.97 12.29
CA ALA A 220 -3.58 8.98 11.72
C ALA A 220 -4.67 9.32 12.74
N HIS A 221 -4.62 10.52 13.32
CA HIS A 221 -5.57 10.97 14.33
C HIS A 221 -6.66 11.82 13.69
N SER A 222 -7.89 11.32 13.70
CA SER A 222 -9.09 12.11 13.43
C SER A 222 -9.55 12.74 14.74
N VAL A 223 -9.51 14.06 14.79
CA VAL A 223 -9.80 14.85 16.01
C VAL A 223 -10.87 15.88 15.71
N THR A 224 -11.39 16.56 16.74
CA THR A 224 -12.28 17.69 16.51
C THR A 224 -11.51 18.86 15.88
N GLU A 225 -12.21 19.76 15.20
CA GLU A 225 -11.60 20.94 14.58
C GLU A 225 -10.88 21.84 15.61
N GLN A 226 -11.45 21.96 16.81
CA GLN A 226 -10.82 22.65 17.93
C GLN A 226 -9.49 21.99 18.34
N GLN A 227 -9.49 20.67 18.55
CA GLN A 227 -8.29 19.92 18.94
C GLN A 227 -7.21 19.98 17.85
N PHE A 228 -7.61 19.98 16.57
CA PHE A 228 -6.68 20.16 15.47
C PHE A 228 -6.01 21.54 15.52
N ASN A 229 -6.79 22.60 15.70
CA ASN A 229 -6.26 23.97 15.78
C ASN A 229 -5.35 24.18 16.99
N GLU A 230 -5.72 23.63 18.15
CA GLU A 230 -4.88 23.61 19.36
C GLU A 230 -3.56 22.88 19.10
N TRP A 231 -3.62 21.75 18.39
CA TRP A 231 -2.43 20.99 18.02
C TRP A 231 -1.51 21.72 17.06
N VAL A 232 -2.05 22.33 16.01
CA VAL A 232 -1.27 23.15 15.08
C VAL A 232 -0.60 24.30 15.82
N ALA A 233 -1.33 24.99 16.71
CA ALA A 233 -0.78 26.09 17.50
C ALA A 233 0.36 25.63 18.43
N ALA A 234 0.20 24.49 19.10
CA ALA A 234 1.22 23.93 19.98
C ALA A 234 2.49 23.54 19.20
N VAL A 235 2.35 22.89 18.03
CA VAL A 235 3.49 22.51 17.18
C VAL A 235 4.24 23.75 16.68
N LYS A 236 3.53 24.79 16.25
CA LYS A 236 4.13 26.07 15.84
C LYS A 236 4.88 26.76 16.98
N ALA A 237 4.34 26.70 18.19
CA ALA A 237 4.95 27.28 19.37
C ALA A 237 6.14 26.46 19.93
N GLY A 238 6.47 25.31 19.32
CA GLY A 238 7.53 24.43 19.81
C GLY A 238 7.13 23.60 21.05
N ASN A 239 5.83 23.51 21.33
CA ASN A 239 5.27 22.82 22.50
C ASN A 239 4.40 21.61 22.09
N GLY A 240 4.59 21.03 20.91
CA GLY A 240 3.79 19.89 20.46
C GLY A 240 3.87 18.67 21.38
N SER A 241 4.95 18.54 22.16
CA SER A 241 5.12 17.51 23.18
C SER A 241 4.11 17.59 24.33
N THR A 242 3.45 18.73 24.55
CA THR A 242 2.36 18.82 25.56
C THR A 242 1.12 18.04 25.13
N ILE A 243 0.95 17.80 23.83
CA ILE A 243 -0.18 17.05 23.26
C ILE A 243 0.20 15.60 23.01
N ASN A 244 1.43 15.35 22.55
CA ASN A 244 1.99 14.01 22.46
C ASN A 244 3.34 13.94 23.19
N PRO A 245 3.38 13.40 24.42
CA PRO A 245 4.62 13.28 25.19
C PRO A 245 5.71 12.42 24.53
N GLU A 246 5.35 11.55 23.59
CA GLU A 246 6.30 10.71 22.83
C GLU A 246 6.95 11.48 21.65
N ALA A 247 6.43 12.66 21.30
CA ALA A 247 6.88 13.41 20.15
C ALA A 247 8.13 14.24 20.46
N VAL A 248 9.12 14.15 19.57
CA VAL A 248 10.31 14.99 19.58
C VAL A 248 9.99 16.29 18.84
N GLN A 249 10.17 17.43 19.50
CA GLN A 249 10.01 18.73 18.85
C GLN A 249 11.33 19.21 18.24
N LYS A 250 11.27 19.66 16.99
CA LYS A 250 12.36 20.31 16.25
C LYS A 250 11.86 21.62 15.60
N THR A 251 12.79 22.46 15.18
CA THR A 251 12.48 23.83 14.70
C THR A 251 12.04 23.84 13.23
N THR A 252 12.91 23.39 12.33
CA THR A 252 12.72 23.53 10.88
C THR A 252 12.99 22.21 10.19
N LEU A 253 12.09 21.82 9.28
CA LEU A 253 12.36 20.77 8.30
C LEU A 253 12.84 21.42 7.00
N ASP A 254 14.14 21.34 6.75
CA ASP A 254 14.80 21.77 5.51
C ASP A 254 15.44 20.58 4.79
N GLN A 255 16.04 20.81 3.61
CA GLN A 255 16.74 19.77 2.86
C GLN A 255 17.91 19.12 3.62
N ALA A 256 18.62 19.89 4.46
CA ALA A 256 19.74 19.37 5.22
C ALA A 256 19.25 18.40 6.30
N GLU A 257 18.19 18.76 7.02
CA GLU A 257 17.54 17.91 7.99
C GLU A 257 16.88 16.70 7.32
N LEU A 258 16.25 16.86 6.16
CA LEU A 258 15.73 15.74 5.40
C LEU A 258 16.84 14.73 5.05
N ALA A 259 18.04 15.20 4.70
CA ALA A 259 19.18 14.32 4.46
C ALA A 259 19.66 13.61 5.74
N THR A 260 19.52 14.21 6.93
CA THR A 260 19.83 13.53 8.20
C THR A 260 18.85 12.41 8.51
N LEU A 261 17.60 12.53 8.03
CA LEU A 261 16.58 11.50 8.14
C LEU A 261 16.85 10.29 7.25
N ARG A 262 17.84 10.29 6.34
CA ARG A 262 18.13 9.09 5.54
C ARG A 262 18.83 8.03 6.38
N ASP A 263 18.11 6.94 6.64
CA ASP A 263 18.60 5.79 7.39
C ASP A 263 19.53 4.88 6.56
N GLY A 264 20.09 3.87 7.20
CA GLY A 264 20.88 2.82 6.55
C GLY A 264 20.06 1.77 5.80
N ASN A 265 20.63 1.19 4.75
CA ASN A 265 19.99 0.13 3.94
C ASN A 265 20.45 -1.29 4.30
N ARG A 266 21.29 -1.47 5.32
CA ARG A 266 21.88 -2.78 5.67
C ARG A 266 21.95 -2.99 7.18
N SER A 267 21.95 -4.25 7.61
CA SER A 267 22.16 -4.58 9.03
C SER A 267 23.61 -4.30 9.43
N LYS A 268 23.85 -4.06 10.73
CA LYS A 268 25.21 -3.92 11.27
C LYS A 268 26.10 -5.12 10.90
N HIS A 269 25.59 -6.34 11.05
CA HIS A 269 26.33 -7.56 10.71
C HIS A 269 26.61 -7.72 9.21
N GLN A 270 25.71 -7.23 8.35
CA GLN A 270 25.96 -7.24 6.91
C GLN A 270 27.05 -6.25 6.52
N ILE A 271 27.07 -5.07 7.16
CA ILE A 271 28.13 -4.09 6.96
C ILE A 271 29.47 -4.67 7.43
N GLU A 272 29.51 -5.27 8.62
CA GLU A 272 30.70 -5.96 9.14
C GLU A 272 31.19 -7.07 8.18
N HIS A 273 30.29 -7.89 7.64
CA HIS A 273 30.64 -8.92 6.68
C HIS A 273 31.18 -8.35 5.36
N LEU A 274 30.61 -7.25 4.85
CA LEU A 274 31.09 -6.57 3.65
C LEU A 274 32.49 -5.98 3.86
N VAL A 275 32.71 -5.32 4.99
CA VAL A 275 34.02 -4.79 5.39
C VAL A 275 35.05 -5.92 5.46
N ASN A 276 34.71 -7.04 6.12
CA ASN A 276 35.63 -8.18 6.26
C ASN A 276 35.95 -8.83 4.90
N ARG A 277 34.96 -8.97 4.02
CA ARG A 277 35.16 -9.49 2.66
C ARG A 277 36.01 -8.55 1.80
N ALA A 278 35.78 -7.24 1.89
CA ALA A 278 36.56 -6.24 1.16
C ALA A 278 38.01 -6.18 1.66
N LYS A 279 38.22 -6.25 2.99
CA LYS A 279 39.55 -6.37 3.60
C LYS A 279 40.27 -7.65 3.16
N ALA A 280 39.56 -8.78 3.11
CA ALA A 280 40.12 -10.05 2.61
C ALA A 280 40.47 -10.01 1.12
N ALA A 281 39.78 -9.18 0.32
CA ALA A 281 40.04 -8.98 -1.11
C ALA A 281 41.13 -7.92 -1.39
N GLY A 282 41.59 -7.17 -0.38
CA GLY A 282 42.56 -6.09 -0.53
C GLY A 282 42.02 -4.85 -1.26
N ASP A 283 40.70 -4.68 -1.33
CA ASP A 283 40.06 -3.55 -2.02
C ASP A 283 39.74 -2.42 -1.03
N GLU A 284 40.66 -1.47 -0.90
CA GLU A 284 40.53 -0.31 0.00
C GLU A 284 39.31 0.56 -0.32
N LYS A 285 38.91 0.62 -1.60
CA LYS A 285 37.73 1.40 -2.03
C LYS A 285 36.45 0.74 -1.54
N ALA A 286 36.32 -0.58 -1.70
CA ALA A 286 35.17 -1.33 -1.20
C ALA A 286 35.10 -1.32 0.34
N VAL A 287 36.24 -1.25 1.03
CA VAL A 287 36.27 -1.06 2.49
C VAL A 287 35.71 0.32 2.87
N ALA A 288 36.19 1.39 2.24
CA ALA A 288 35.72 2.74 2.51
C ALA A 288 34.22 2.91 2.21
N GLU A 289 33.74 2.32 1.11
CA GLU A 289 32.31 2.32 0.75
C GLU A 289 31.45 1.57 1.77
N ALA A 290 31.92 0.41 2.25
CA ALA A 290 31.21 -0.37 3.26
C ALA A 290 31.20 0.33 4.64
N GLU A 291 32.31 0.95 5.05
CA GLU A 291 32.42 1.70 6.31
C GLU A 291 31.58 3.00 6.29
N ALA A 292 31.35 3.59 5.10
CA ALA A 292 30.45 4.73 4.93
C ALA A 292 28.95 4.38 5.05
N MET A 293 28.58 3.09 4.98
CA MET A 293 27.18 2.68 5.11
C MET A 293 26.70 2.83 6.55
N LYS A 294 25.59 3.56 6.73
CA LYS A 294 24.88 3.57 8.02
C LYS A 294 24.14 2.24 8.20
N PRO A 295 24.11 1.66 9.41
CA PRO A 295 23.23 0.53 9.72
C PRO A 295 21.76 0.97 9.75
N PHE A 296 20.84 0.07 9.41
CA PHE A 296 19.42 0.33 9.64
C PHE A 296 19.12 0.36 11.15
N PRO A 297 18.27 1.29 11.63
CA PRO A 297 17.88 1.34 13.04
C PRO A 297 16.90 0.21 13.38
N THR A 298 17.08 -0.45 14.53
CA THR A 298 16.19 -1.52 14.99
C THR A 298 14.87 -1.01 15.57
N LYS A 299 14.84 0.25 16.00
CA LYS A 299 13.66 0.91 16.53
C LYS A 299 13.08 1.89 15.49
N PRO A 300 11.74 1.98 15.39
CA PRO A 300 11.09 2.97 14.55
C PRO A 300 11.54 4.38 14.90
N HIS A 301 11.63 5.24 13.89
CA HIS A 301 11.86 6.66 14.11
C HIS A 301 10.73 7.23 15.00
N PRO A 302 11.05 7.94 16.09
CA PRO A 302 10.03 8.49 16.97
C PRO A 302 9.15 9.49 16.22
N VAL A 303 7.94 9.72 16.73
CA VAL A 303 7.11 10.81 16.24
C VAL A 303 7.89 12.11 16.41
N THR A 304 7.96 12.91 15.36
CA THR A 304 8.72 14.17 15.38
C THR A 304 7.85 15.27 14.81
N TYR A 305 7.87 16.44 15.42
CA TYR A 305 7.16 17.62 14.98
C TYR A 305 8.15 18.73 14.64
N TYR A 306 7.90 19.43 13.54
CA TYR A 306 8.66 20.58 13.08
C TYR A 306 7.77 21.82 13.11
N SER A 307 8.22 22.87 13.80
CA SER A 307 7.48 24.12 13.94
C SER A 307 7.39 24.92 12.64
N THR A 308 8.33 24.70 11.71
CA THR A 308 8.41 25.37 10.41
C THR A 308 8.93 24.40 9.34
N VAL A 309 8.61 24.68 8.07
CA VAL A 309 9.07 23.89 6.92
C VAL A 309 9.67 24.82 5.87
N GLU A 310 10.72 24.38 5.19
CA GLU A 310 11.26 25.08 4.04
C GLU A 310 10.17 25.21 2.95
N PRO A 311 9.90 26.43 2.44
CA PRO A 311 8.91 26.62 1.39
C PRO A 311 9.24 25.79 0.14
N LYS A 312 8.23 25.12 -0.42
CA LYS A 312 8.36 24.28 -1.62
C LYS A 312 9.29 23.07 -1.48
N LEU A 313 9.58 22.62 -0.27
CA LEU A 313 10.41 21.43 -0.04
C LEU A 313 9.89 20.19 -0.81
N PHE A 314 8.57 20.01 -0.84
CA PHE A 314 7.92 18.91 -1.54
C PHE A 314 8.19 18.93 -3.06
N GLU A 315 8.04 20.09 -3.68
CA GLU A 315 8.32 20.29 -5.10
C GLU A 315 9.81 20.12 -5.40
N THR A 316 10.69 20.59 -4.52
CA THR A 316 12.15 20.41 -4.67
C THR A 316 12.54 18.93 -4.67
N ILE A 317 11.94 18.11 -3.81
CA ILE A 317 12.18 16.66 -3.78
C ILE A 317 11.74 16.00 -5.10
N ILE A 318 10.57 16.35 -5.61
CA ILE A 318 10.10 15.83 -6.90
C ILE A 318 11.06 16.25 -8.02
N ASN A 319 11.45 17.53 -8.04
CA ASN A 319 12.32 18.10 -9.05
C ASN A 319 13.72 17.48 -9.04
N HIS A 320 14.25 17.08 -7.89
CA HIS A 320 15.53 16.38 -7.77
C HIS A 320 15.59 15.11 -8.63
N TYR A 321 14.49 14.35 -8.69
CA TYR A 321 14.41 13.15 -9.52
C TYR A 321 14.06 13.44 -10.98
N MET A 322 13.28 14.49 -11.24
CA MET A 322 12.90 14.90 -12.60
C MET A 322 14.05 15.55 -13.37
N SER A 323 14.89 16.36 -12.71
CA SER A 323 16.07 16.98 -13.34
C SER A 323 17.09 15.93 -13.79
N ASN A 324 17.21 14.83 -13.03
CA ASN A 324 18.06 13.70 -13.39
C ASN A 324 17.52 12.88 -14.55
N TYR A 325 16.23 13.02 -14.90
CA TYR A 325 15.62 12.33 -16.05
C TYR A 325 15.96 12.98 -17.39
N HIS A 326 16.20 14.30 -17.41
CA HIS A 326 16.65 15.02 -18.62
C HIS A 326 18.17 15.03 -18.81
N GLY A 327 18.94 14.48 -17.85
CA GLY A 327 20.40 14.39 -17.90
C GLY A 327 20.96 13.07 -18.44
N VAL A 328 20.10 12.16 -18.92
CA VAL A 328 20.57 11.03 -19.74
C VAL A 328 20.80 11.58 -21.14
N ASP A 329 22.04 12.01 -21.37
CA ASP A 329 22.59 12.32 -22.67
C ASP A 329 22.29 11.19 -23.66
N HIS A 330 21.26 11.36 -24.49
CA HIS A 330 21.09 10.59 -25.72
C HIS A 330 22.21 10.87 -26.75
N SER A 331 23.24 11.63 -26.37
CA SER A 331 24.43 11.92 -27.17
C SER A 331 25.53 10.84 -27.03
N ALA A 332 25.40 9.87 -26.12
CA ALA A 332 26.43 8.84 -25.89
C ALA A 332 26.20 7.51 -26.64
N GLU A 333 25.14 7.35 -27.44
CA GLU A 333 24.90 6.13 -28.25
C GLU A 333 25.10 6.33 -29.77
N HIS A 334 25.56 7.50 -30.22
CA HIS A 334 25.90 7.73 -31.63
C HIS A 334 27.40 7.76 -31.95
N ALA A 335 28.30 7.72 -30.96
CA ALA A 335 29.75 7.78 -31.19
C ALA A 335 30.42 6.41 -31.43
N THR A 336 29.69 5.29 -31.33
CA THR A 336 30.23 3.93 -31.52
C THR A 336 29.63 3.19 -32.73
N ALA A 337 28.71 3.81 -33.46
CA ALA A 337 28.14 3.24 -34.69
C ALA A 337 29.00 3.53 -35.94
N ASP A 338 29.74 4.64 -35.96
CA ASP A 338 30.53 5.06 -37.14
C ASP A 338 31.90 4.38 -37.25
N THR A 339 32.39 3.69 -36.21
CA THR A 339 33.66 2.95 -36.26
C THR A 339 33.50 1.50 -36.71
N HIS A 340 32.28 0.95 -36.72
CA HIS A 340 32.01 -0.39 -37.25
C HIS A 340 31.60 -0.39 -38.74
N ALA A 341 30.97 0.68 -39.24
CA ALA A 341 30.61 0.80 -40.66
C ALA A 341 31.83 1.06 -41.58
N ALA A 342 32.92 1.63 -41.06
CA ALA A 342 34.14 1.86 -41.83
C ALA A 342 35.05 0.62 -41.96
N ALA A 343 34.86 -0.41 -41.13
CA ALA A 343 35.68 -1.62 -41.15
C ALA A 343 35.13 -2.73 -42.07
N GLU A 344 33.82 -2.74 -42.36
CA GLU A 344 33.21 -3.75 -43.25
C GLU A 344 33.28 -3.40 -44.75
N HIS A 345 33.48 -2.13 -45.10
CA HIS A 345 33.62 -1.73 -46.52
C HIS A 345 35.04 -1.85 -47.09
N ALA A 346 36.05 -2.17 -46.28
CA ALA A 346 37.44 -2.34 -46.73
C ALA A 346 37.83 -3.82 -47.00
N ALA A 347 36.93 -4.78 -46.79
CA ALA A 347 37.23 -6.22 -46.89
C ALA A 347 36.49 -6.96 -48.04
N GLN A 348 35.90 -6.24 -49.00
CA GLN A 348 35.22 -6.83 -50.18
C GLN A 348 35.72 -6.26 -51.51
N GLY A 349 36.98 -5.83 -51.59
CA GLY A 349 37.57 -5.33 -52.82
C GLY A 349 39.07 -5.57 -52.89
N GLU A 350 39.48 -6.83 -53.04
CA GLU A 350 40.63 -7.29 -53.82
C GLU A 350 40.58 -8.82 -54.02
#